data_AF-A0A7K4G1H3-F1
#
_entry.id   AF-A0A7K4G1H3-F1
#
_cell.length_a   1.000
_cell.length_b   1.000
_cell.length_c   1.000
_cell.angle_alpha   90.00
_cell.angle_beta   90.00
_cell.angle_gamma   90.00
#
_symmetry.space_group_name_H-M   'P 1'
#
loop_
_entity.id
_entity.type
_entity.pdbx_description
1 polymer ?
#
loop_
_entity_poly.entity_id
_entity_poly.type
_entity_poly.pdbx_seq_one_letter_code
_entity_poly.pdbx_strand_id
1 'polypeptide(L)'
;LSTHLSNEKLETKSNYMIAITKWFSILILISIIIDFIQQGFGIVTIPPPVDNDLTQFLYVSLSPIVEELGFRVILIGLPLFVFYSHKLSIKHFFKSLWNPNSNLHIYDFRKILFLIVLVGIFFGLAHIMTGEPWSEGKFAQATASGIILGWLYFRFGLIPAILVHWGTNYFIFSYANFVSQINEITIEAAFSHPLINTMEILFLISGIFSISVLLITYFNSKKEQKLKIE
;
A
#
# COMPACT_ATOMS: atom_id res chain seq x y z
N LEU A 1 43.03 17.56 6.64
CA LEU A 1 42.52 16.31 6.01
C LEU A 1 41.13 15.95 6.54
N SER A 2 40.27 16.97 6.70
CA SER A 2 39.08 16.93 7.55
C SER A 2 38.03 17.84 6.92
N THR A 3 37.37 17.38 5.85
CA THR A 3 36.31 18.16 5.16
C THR A 3 35.47 17.33 4.17
N HIS A 4 35.34 16.01 4.34
CA HIS A 4 34.51 15.18 3.45
C HIS A 4 33.45 14.30 4.12
N LEU A 5 33.21 14.46 5.43
CA LEU A 5 32.22 13.65 6.18
C LEU A 5 30.98 14.44 6.64
N SER A 6 30.68 15.56 5.98
CA SER A 6 29.46 16.33 6.21
C SER A 6 28.54 16.23 5.00
N ASN A 7 27.34 15.69 5.21
CA ASN A 7 26.17 15.74 4.32
C ASN A 7 26.00 14.67 3.24
N GLU A 8 26.37 13.42 3.49
CA GLU A 8 25.46 12.34 3.06
C GLU A 8 24.29 12.29 4.04
N LYS A 9 23.38 13.23 3.80
CA LYS A 9 21.97 13.11 4.13
C LYS A 9 21.62 11.64 3.94
N LEU A 10 21.10 10.99 4.97
CA LEU A 10 20.50 9.65 4.91
C LEU A 10 19.21 9.69 4.04
N GLU A 11 19.23 10.39 2.92
CA GLU A 11 18.49 10.05 1.72
C GLU A 11 19.05 8.72 1.22
N THR A 12 18.76 7.65 1.95
CA THR A 12 18.55 6.40 1.26
C THR A 12 17.44 6.70 0.26
N LYS A 13 17.81 6.92 -1.00
CA LYS A 13 16.99 6.51 -2.15
C LYS A 13 16.74 5.03 -1.91
N SER A 14 15.77 4.75 -1.05
CA SER A 14 15.34 3.40 -0.71
C SER A 14 15.13 2.71 -2.03
N ASN A 15 15.89 1.64 -2.27
CA ASN A 15 15.72 0.82 -3.46
C ASN A 15 14.22 0.52 -3.59
N TYR A 16 13.63 0.83 -4.75
CA TYR A 16 12.20 0.67 -4.96
C TYR A 16 11.74 -0.75 -4.64
N MET A 17 12.57 -1.75 -4.96
CA MET A 17 12.29 -3.14 -4.63
C MET A 17 12.19 -3.37 -3.12
N ILE A 18 13.13 -2.82 -2.34
CA ILE A 18 13.12 -2.91 -0.88
C ILE A 18 11.90 -2.19 -0.29
N ALA A 19 11.54 -1.02 -0.85
CA ALA A 19 10.33 -0.32 -0.42
C ALA A 19 9.07 -1.16 -0.68
N ILE A 20 8.94 -1.67 -1.91
CA ILE A 20 7.77 -2.46 -2.34
C ILE A 20 7.64 -3.71 -1.49
N THR A 21 8.68 -4.53 -1.36
CA THR A 21 8.60 -5.79 -0.60
C THR A 21 8.31 -5.55 0.88
N LYS A 22 8.98 -4.56 1.49
CA LYS A 22 8.75 -4.19 2.89
C LYS A 22 7.31 -3.74 3.13
N TRP A 23 6.80 -2.83 2.32
CA TRP A 23 5.47 -2.28 2.51
C TRP A 23 4.35 -3.25 2.11
N PHE A 24 4.60 -4.12 1.13
CA PHE A 24 3.73 -5.24 0.80
C PHE A 24 3.55 -6.15 2.03
N SER A 25 4.63 -6.62 2.66
CA SER A 25 4.53 -7.47 3.86
C SER A 25 3.84 -6.77 5.03
N ILE A 26 4.11 -5.47 5.23
CA ILE A 26 3.43 -4.67 6.27
C ILE A 26 1.93 -4.57 6.00
N LEU A 27 1.53 -4.32 4.76
CA LEU A 27 0.11 -4.20 4.37
C LEU A 27 -0.63 -5.52 4.58
N ILE A 28 -0.04 -6.65 4.20
CA ILE A 28 -0.61 -7.98 4.43
C ILE A 28 -0.75 -8.27 5.93
N LEU A 29 0.30 -8.01 6.72
CA LEU A 29 0.24 -8.19 8.18
C LEU A 29 -0.89 -7.37 8.82
N ILE A 30 -1.00 -6.08 8.48
CA ILE A 30 -2.06 -5.21 8.97
C ILE A 30 -3.43 -5.74 8.55
N SER A 31 -3.56 -6.21 7.31
CA SER A 31 -4.80 -6.79 6.81
C SER A 31 -5.24 -8.01 7.61
N ILE A 32 -4.31 -8.95 7.87
CA ILE A 32 -4.61 -10.17 8.64
C ILE A 32 -4.97 -9.82 10.09
N ILE A 33 -4.27 -8.87 10.71
CA ILE A 33 -4.57 -8.42 12.08
C ILE A 33 -5.98 -7.81 12.14
N ILE A 34 -6.33 -6.96 11.17
CA ILE A 34 -7.65 -6.33 11.10
C ILE A 34 -8.73 -7.41 10.96
N ASP A 35 -8.58 -8.32 10.01
CA ASP A 35 -9.55 -9.37 9.76
C ASP A 35 -9.71 -10.31 10.98
N PHE A 36 -8.60 -10.71 11.62
CA PHE A 36 -8.62 -11.49 12.86
C PHE A 36 -9.41 -10.80 13.98
N ILE A 37 -9.17 -9.50 14.18
CA ILE A 37 -9.91 -8.71 15.19
C ILE A 37 -11.39 -8.63 14.82
N GLN A 38 -11.72 -8.34 13.56
CA GLN A 38 -13.10 -8.21 13.08
C GLN A 38 -13.89 -9.51 13.22
N GLN A 39 -13.29 -10.65 12.89
CA GLN A 39 -13.90 -11.97 13.09
C GLN A 39 -14.24 -12.23 14.56
N GLY A 40 -13.39 -11.75 15.49
CA GLY A 40 -13.66 -11.81 16.93
C GLY A 40 -14.92 -11.04 17.38
N PHE A 41 -15.39 -10.08 16.57
CA PHE A 41 -16.64 -9.35 16.76
C PHE A 41 -17.78 -9.83 15.84
N GLY A 42 -17.60 -10.94 15.11
CA GLY A 42 -18.57 -11.45 14.16
C GLY A 42 -18.69 -10.64 12.87
N ILE A 43 -17.74 -9.73 12.60
CA ILE A 43 -17.68 -8.96 11.37
C ILE A 43 -16.83 -9.75 10.37
N VAL A 44 -17.46 -10.29 9.32
CA VAL A 44 -16.80 -11.16 8.34
C VAL A 44 -16.55 -10.39 7.04
N THR A 45 -15.40 -10.61 6.42
CA THR A 45 -15.06 -10.07 5.10
C THR A 45 -15.49 -11.05 4.01
N ILE A 46 -16.58 -10.74 3.31
CA ILE A 46 -17.14 -11.56 2.23
C ILE A 46 -16.86 -10.87 0.88
N PRO A 47 -16.25 -11.57 -0.10
CA PRO A 47 -16.05 -11.04 -1.45
C PRO A 47 -17.37 -10.90 -2.22
N PRO A 48 -17.41 -10.03 -3.25
CA PRO A 48 -18.53 -9.99 -4.17
C PRO A 48 -18.71 -11.35 -4.89
N PRO A 49 -19.93 -11.66 -5.35
CA PRO A 49 -20.21 -12.89 -6.08
C PRO A 49 -19.33 -12.99 -7.33
N VAL A 50 -18.97 -14.23 -7.68
CA VAL A 50 -18.05 -14.51 -8.79
C VAL A 50 -18.78 -15.35 -9.83
N ASP A 51 -19.00 -14.76 -11.00
CA ASP A 51 -19.61 -15.49 -12.13
C ASP A 51 -18.59 -16.40 -12.83
N ASN A 52 -17.36 -15.91 -12.99
CA ASN A 52 -16.33 -16.57 -13.78
C ASN A 52 -14.92 -16.28 -13.22
N ASP A 53 -14.22 -17.35 -12.87
CA ASP A 53 -12.88 -17.33 -12.28
C ASP A 53 -11.85 -16.57 -13.12
N LEU A 54 -11.85 -16.75 -14.45
CA LEU A 54 -10.91 -16.07 -15.35
C LEU A 54 -11.20 -14.56 -15.40
N THR A 55 -12.48 -14.20 -15.42
CA THR A 55 -12.94 -12.81 -15.41
C THR A 55 -12.62 -12.14 -14.08
N GLN A 56 -12.83 -12.83 -12.97
CA GLN A 56 -12.43 -12.38 -11.64
C GLN A 56 -10.92 -12.12 -11.60
N PHE A 57 -10.12 -13.10 -12.04
CA PHE A 57 -8.67 -12.99 -12.07
C PHE A 57 -8.22 -11.78 -12.91
N LEU A 58 -8.83 -11.56 -14.07
CA LEU A 58 -8.55 -10.40 -14.91
C LEU A 58 -8.89 -9.08 -14.19
N TYR A 59 -10.07 -8.99 -13.57
CA TYR A 59 -10.50 -7.78 -12.88
C TYR A 59 -9.63 -7.46 -11.67
N VAL A 60 -9.34 -8.42 -10.78
CA VAL A 60 -8.46 -8.18 -9.63
C VAL A 60 -7.02 -7.86 -10.05
N SER A 61 -6.59 -8.29 -11.23
CA SER A 61 -5.29 -7.96 -11.80
C SER A 61 -5.22 -6.52 -12.33
N LEU A 62 -6.31 -6.02 -12.93
CA LEU A 62 -6.38 -4.69 -13.53
C LEU A 62 -6.82 -3.60 -12.54
N SER A 63 -7.63 -3.96 -11.54
CA SER A 63 -8.21 -3.01 -10.59
C SER A 63 -7.16 -2.14 -9.90
N PRO A 64 -5.99 -2.66 -9.44
CA PRO A 64 -4.97 -1.83 -8.81
C PRO A 64 -4.51 -0.68 -9.71
N ILE A 65 -4.35 -0.92 -11.01
CA ILE A 65 -3.90 0.14 -11.93
C ILE A 65 -4.95 1.26 -12.01
N VAL A 66 -6.22 0.89 -12.18
CA VAL A 66 -7.34 1.85 -12.30
C VAL A 66 -7.56 2.60 -10.98
N GLU A 67 -7.58 1.88 -9.87
CA GLU A 67 -7.79 2.43 -8.54
C GLU A 67 -6.64 3.34 -8.10
N GLU A 68 -5.38 2.98 -8.40
CA GLU A 68 -4.26 3.87 -8.11
C GLU A 68 -4.34 5.15 -8.94
N LEU A 69 -4.72 5.09 -10.22
CA LEU A 69 -4.92 6.31 -11.03
C LEU A 69 -6.04 7.20 -10.45
N GLY A 70 -7.17 6.63 -10.07
CA GLY A 70 -8.27 7.37 -9.46
C GLY A 70 -7.89 8.00 -8.11
N PHE A 71 -7.52 7.17 -7.13
CA PHE A 71 -7.32 7.65 -5.77
C PHE A 71 -5.98 8.35 -5.56
N ARG A 72 -4.91 7.94 -6.26
CA ARG A 72 -3.57 8.50 -6.01
C ARG A 72 -3.33 9.67 -6.94
N VAL A 73 -3.52 9.51 -8.24
CA VAL A 73 -3.27 10.62 -9.17
C VAL A 73 -4.35 11.71 -9.05
N ILE A 74 -5.64 11.34 -9.09
CA ILE A 74 -6.72 12.34 -9.07
C ILE A 74 -6.97 12.86 -7.66
N LEU A 75 -7.19 12.00 -6.66
CA LEU A 75 -7.60 12.45 -5.32
C LEU A 75 -6.47 12.89 -4.39
N ILE A 76 -5.21 12.54 -4.67
CA ILE A 76 -4.05 13.00 -3.89
C ILE A 76 -3.15 13.89 -4.74
N GLY A 77 -2.70 13.41 -5.89
CA GLY A 77 -1.72 14.05 -6.77
C GLY A 77 -2.16 15.42 -7.27
N LEU A 78 -3.37 15.53 -7.80
CA LEU A 78 -3.91 16.82 -8.27
C LEU A 78 -4.07 17.83 -7.13
N PRO A 79 -4.69 17.52 -5.97
CA PRO A 79 -4.71 18.46 -4.85
C PRO A 79 -3.32 18.88 -4.38
N LEU A 80 -2.36 17.95 -4.27
CA LEU A 80 -0.98 18.30 -3.92
C LEU A 80 -0.34 19.23 -4.95
N PHE A 81 -0.55 18.96 -6.24
CA PHE A 81 -0.08 19.85 -7.29
C PHE A 81 -0.69 21.25 -7.16
N VAL A 82 -2.00 21.36 -6.94
CA VAL A 82 -2.69 22.65 -6.78
C VAL A 82 -2.17 23.41 -5.55
N PHE A 83 -1.93 22.73 -4.43
CA PHE A 83 -1.49 23.37 -3.20
C PHE A 83 -0.01 23.76 -3.19
N TYR A 84 0.85 22.99 -3.86
CA TYR A 84 2.31 23.12 -3.72
C TYR A 84 3.04 23.40 -5.03
N SER A 85 2.36 23.38 -6.18
CA SER A 85 2.99 23.78 -7.43
C SER A 85 2.91 25.29 -7.62
N HIS A 86 4.09 25.92 -7.67
CA HIS A 86 4.25 27.32 -8.04
C HIS A 86 4.65 27.48 -9.53
N LYS A 87 4.49 26.43 -10.35
CA LYS A 87 4.97 26.39 -11.74
C LYS A 87 3.92 25.79 -12.69
N LEU A 88 3.53 26.55 -13.72
CA LEU A 88 2.51 26.15 -14.72
C LEU A 88 3.08 25.36 -15.92
N SER A 89 4.12 24.54 -15.72
CA SER A 89 4.70 23.74 -16.80
C SER A 89 4.01 22.38 -16.91
N ILE A 90 3.58 21.98 -18.12
CA ILE A 90 2.96 20.67 -18.36
C ILE A 90 3.89 19.51 -18.02
N LYS A 91 5.20 19.67 -18.27
CA LYS A 91 6.22 18.68 -17.88
C LYS A 91 6.32 18.57 -16.37
N HIS A 92 6.24 19.69 -15.66
CA HIS A 92 6.26 19.71 -14.20
C HIS A 92 4.98 19.09 -13.62
N PHE A 93 3.82 19.37 -14.22
CA PHE A 93 2.54 18.76 -13.86
C PHE A 93 2.62 17.23 -13.86
N PHE A 94 2.97 16.60 -14.99
CA PHE A 94 3.05 15.14 -15.05
C PHE A 94 4.13 14.56 -14.14
N LYS A 95 5.28 15.24 -13.98
CA LYS A 95 6.32 14.80 -13.04
C LYS A 95 5.85 14.83 -11.58
N SER A 96 5.13 15.87 -11.20
CA SER A 96 4.56 16.01 -9.86
C SER A 96 3.48 14.98 -9.58
N LEU A 97 2.65 14.64 -10.57
CA LEU A 97 1.68 13.54 -10.45
C LEU A 97 2.37 12.17 -10.40
N TRP A 98 3.50 12.00 -11.08
CA TRP A 98 4.25 10.75 -11.06
C TRP A 98 4.96 10.50 -9.72
N ASN A 99 5.54 11.54 -9.13
CA ASN A 99 6.20 11.48 -7.83
C ASN A 99 6.10 12.86 -7.13
N PRO A 100 5.09 13.05 -6.26
CA PRO A 100 4.84 14.32 -5.59
C PRO A 100 6.02 14.79 -4.73
N ASN A 101 6.56 13.93 -3.86
CA ASN A 101 7.61 14.32 -2.92
C ASN A 101 8.93 14.74 -3.59
N SER A 102 9.26 14.18 -4.76
CA SER A 102 10.48 14.56 -5.49
C SER A 102 10.33 15.83 -6.33
N ASN A 103 9.11 16.27 -6.63
CA ASN A 103 8.88 17.36 -7.58
C ASN A 103 8.17 18.57 -6.96
N LEU A 104 7.43 18.41 -5.86
CA LEU A 104 6.73 19.50 -5.19
C LEU A 104 7.51 19.97 -3.95
N HIS A 105 7.51 21.28 -3.71
CA HIS A 105 8.14 21.86 -2.53
C HIS A 105 7.17 21.82 -1.34
N ILE A 106 7.18 20.70 -0.65
CA ILE A 106 6.31 20.46 0.50
C ILE A 106 6.84 21.17 1.74
N TYR A 107 6.02 22.05 2.32
CA TYR A 107 6.33 22.74 3.58
C TYR A 107 5.39 22.34 4.74
N ASP A 108 4.17 21.84 4.46
CA ASP A 108 3.21 21.43 5.48
C ASP A 108 2.82 19.96 5.34
N PHE A 109 3.55 19.12 6.07
CA PHE A 109 3.34 17.68 6.08
C PHE A 109 2.01 17.26 6.74
N ARG A 110 1.45 18.07 7.64
CA ARG A 110 0.19 17.74 8.32
C ARG A 110 -0.99 17.74 7.36
N LYS A 111 -1.03 18.71 6.44
CA LYS A 111 -2.05 18.78 5.37
C LYS A 111 -2.01 17.54 4.47
N ILE A 112 -0.81 17.04 4.17
CA ILE A 112 -0.64 15.83 3.36
C ILE A 112 -1.16 14.60 4.08
N LEU A 113 -0.77 14.42 5.35
CA LEU A 113 -1.26 13.29 6.14
C LEU A 113 -2.79 13.33 6.28
N PHE A 114 -3.36 14.51 6.52
CA PHE A 114 -4.81 14.67 6.58
C PHE A 114 -5.48 14.27 5.26
N LEU A 115 -4.95 14.73 4.12
CA LEU A 115 -5.45 14.35 2.80
C LEU A 115 -5.35 12.84 2.55
N ILE A 116 -4.22 12.22 2.89
CA ILE A 116 -4.02 10.77 2.75
C ILE A 116 -5.03 9.99 3.60
N VAL A 117 -5.25 10.40 4.85
CA VAL A 117 -6.24 9.76 5.74
C VAL A 117 -7.65 9.90 5.18
N LEU A 118 -8.02 11.10 4.74
CA LEU A 118 -9.32 11.37 4.15
C LEU A 118 -9.56 10.50 2.90
N VAL A 119 -8.60 10.48 1.98
CA VAL A 119 -8.69 9.66 0.76
C VAL A 119 -8.67 8.16 1.07
N GLY A 120 -7.92 7.74 2.09
CA GLY A 120 -7.92 6.35 2.56
C GLY A 120 -9.28 5.91 3.10
N ILE A 121 -9.98 6.78 3.85
CA ILE A 121 -11.36 6.50 4.27
C ILE A 121 -12.28 6.37 3.06
N PHE A 122 -12.19 7.29 2.09
CA PHE A 122 -12.96 7.19 0.83
C PHE A 122 -12.66 5.91 0.04
N PHE A 123 -11.39 5.46 0.05
CA PHE A 123 -11.00 4.21 -0.57
C PHE A 123 -11.68 3.01 0.08
N GLY A 124 -11.75 2.98 1.43
CA GLY A 124 -12.51 1.97 2.15
C GLY A 124 -14.01 2.01 1.89
N LEU A 125 -14.61 3.21 1.85
CA LEU A 125 -16.02 3.38 1.49
C LEU A 125 -16.33 2.86 0.09
N ALA A 126 -15.45 3.14 -0.89
CA ALA A 126 -15.65 2.67 -2.26
C ALA A 126 -15.74 1.13 -2.34
N HIS A 127 -14.97 0.42 -1.52
CA HIS A 127 -14.96 -1.05 -1.49
C HIS A 127 -16.24 -1.68 -0.94
N ILE A 128 -17.06 -0.93 -0.20
CA ILE A 128 -18.33 -1.43 0.37
C ILE A 128 -19.58 -0.79 -0.27
N MET A 129 -19.42 0.23 -1.12
CA MET A 129 -20.55 0.99 -1.68
C MET A 129 -20.63 1.01 -3.20
N THR A 130 -19.58 0.65 -3.94
CA THR A 130 -19.51 0.87 -5.40
C THR A 130 -19.41 -0.43 -6.18
N GLY A 131 -20.05 -0.47 -7.36
CA GLY A 131 -20.01 -1.62 -8.26
C GLY A 131 -20.60 -2.87 -7.62
N GLU A 132 -19.79 -3.93 -7.54
CA GLU A 132 -20.08 -5.13 -6.75
C GLU A 132 -19.34 -5.04 -5.41
N PRO A 133 -20.01 -4.57 -4.35
CA PRO A 133 -19.34 -4.25 -3.10
C PRO A 133 -18.95 -5.52 -2.35
N TRP A 134 -17.85 -5.42 -1.61
CA TRP A 134 -17.56 -6.35 -0.53
C TRP A 134 -18.52 -6.11 0.64
N SER A 135 -18.63 -7.08 1.55
CA SER A 135 -19.30 -6.86 2.84
C SER A 135 -18.65 -5.71 3.64
N GLU A 136 -19.38 -5.21 4.64
CA GLU A 136 -18.90 -4.18 5.58
C GLU A 136 -17.57 -4.54 6.27
N GLY A 137 -17.26 -5.83 6.45
CA GLY A 137 -15.98 -6.29 6.99
C GLY A 137 -14.77 -5.77 6.22
N LYS A 138 -14.89 -5.50 4.92
CA LYS A 138 -13.79 -5.00 4.10
C LYS A 138 -13.38 -3.56 4.40
N PHE A 139 -14.27 -2.77 5.01
CA PHE A 139 -14.07 -1.34 5.20
C PHE A 139 -12.75 -1.01 5.91
N ALA A 140 -12.51 -1.61 7.08
CA ALA A 140 -11.33 -1.31 7.89
C ALA A 140 -10.03 -1.71 7.18
N GLN A 141 -10.02 -2.90 6.56
CA GLN A 141 -8.88 -3.40 5.79
C GLN A 141 -8.57 -2.48 4.60
N ALA A 142 -9.59 -2.10 3.83
CA ALA A 142 -9.45 -1.23 2.67
C ALA A 142 -9.04 0.19 3.07
N THR A 143 -9.60 0.76 4.15
CA THR A 143 -9.15 2.06 4.65
C THR A 143 -7.68 2.03 5.06
N ALA A 144 -7.24 1.01 5.79
CA ALA A 144 -5.83 0.88 6.18
C ALA A 144 -4.90 0.75 4.96
N SER A 145 -5.26 -0.06 3.97
CA SER A 145 -4.49 -0.20 2.74
C SER A 145 -4.46 1.10 1.93
N GLY A 146 -5.58 1.82 1.83
CA GLY A 146 -5.68 3.12 1.15
C GLY A 146 -4.76 4.17 1.78
N ILE A 147 -4.67 4.21 3.11
CA ILE A 147 -3.73 5.11 3.82
C ILE A 147 -2.28 4.75 3.52
N ILE A 148 -1.93 3.46 3.60
CA ILE A 148 -0.55 2.98 3.34
C ILE A 148 -0.15 3.28 1.89
N LEU A 149 -1.03 3.00 0.93
CA LEU A 149 -0.79 3.23 -0.48
C LEU A 149 -0.74 4.73 -0.82
N GLY A 150 -1.56 5.56 -0.17
CA GLY A 150 -1.47 7.02 -0.28
C GLY A 150 -0.14 7.56 0.25
N TRP A 151 0.37 7.00 1.36
CA TRP A 151 1.70 7.29 1.88
C TRP A 151 2.81 6.87 0.91
N LEU A 152 2.72 5.67 0.35
CA LEU A 152 3.66 5.16 -0.65
C LEU A 152 3.70 6.04 -1.89
N TYR A 153 2.53 6.42 -2.40
CA TYR A 153 2.39 7.32 -3.54
C TYR A 153 3.07 8.66 -3.28
N PHE A 154 2.77 9.28 -2.14
CA PHE A 154 3.39 10.54 -1.77
C PHE A 154 4.92 10.41 -1.68
N ARG A 155 5.40 9.41 -0.94
CA ARG A 155 6.82 9.29 -0.57
C ARG A 155 7.73 8.76 -1.68
N PHE A 156 7.24 7.79 -2.47
CA PHE A 156 8.02 7.04 -3.45
C PHE A 156 7.48 7.16 -4.89
N GLY A 157 6.26 7.69 -5.07
CA GLY A 157 5.64 7.89 -6.37
C GLY A 157 4.64 6.79 -6.77
N LEU A 158 4.11 6.91 -7.99
CA LEU A 158 3.00 6.09 -8.48
C LEU A 158 3.36 4.61 -8.62
N ILE A 159 4.54 4.30 -9.14
CA ILE A 159 4.93 2.91 -9.42
C ILE A 159 4.98 2.03 -8.15
N PRO A 160 5.63 2.45 -7.04
CA PRO A 160 5.58 1.67 -5.80
C PRO A 160 4.17 1.46 -5.25
N ALA A 161 3.29 2.45 -5.35
CA ALA A 161 1.90 2.31 -4.90
C ALA A 161 1.15 1.26 -5.74
N ILE A 162 1.28 1.31 -7.08
CA ILE A 162 0.74 0.31 -8.00
C ILE A 162 1.29 -1.07 -7.69
N LEU A 163 2.60 -1.23 -7.55
CA LEU A 163 3.20 -2.56 -7.38
C LEU A 163 2.86 -3.20 -6.04
N VAL A 164 2.75 -2.41 -4.97
CA VAL A 164 2.31 -2.93 -3.66
C VAL A 164 0.84 -3.36 -3.73
N HIS A 165 -0.04 -2.55 -4.29
CA HIS A 165 -1.46 -2.91 -4.44
C HIS A 165 -1.67 -4.07 -5.42
N TRP A 166 -0.93 -4.09 -6.52
CA TRP A 166 -0.95 -5.19 -7.47
C TRP A 166 -0.50 -6.49 -6.82
N GLY A 167 0.53 -6.45 -5.96
CA GLY A 167 0.92 -7.61 -5.16
C GLY A 167 -0.20 -8.12 -4.26
N THR A 168 -0.99 -7.25 -3.63
CA THR A 168 -2.06 -7.71 -2.72
C THR A 168 -3.25 -8.34 -3.46
N ASN A 169 -3.37 -8.13 -4.76
CA ASN A 169 -4.41 -8.74 -5.59
C ASN A 169 -3.82 -9.84 -6.48
N TYR A 170 -3.07 -9.47 -7.51
CA TYR A 170 -2.57 -10.38 -8.54
C TYR A 170 -1.76 -11.53 -7.96
N PHE A 171 -0.80 -11.26 -7.06
CA PHE A 171 0.07 -12.32 -6.54
C PHE A 171 -0.72 -13.33 -5.69
N ILE A 172 -1.59 -12.84 -4.80
CA ILE A 172 -2.42 -13.70 -3.95
C ILE A 172 -3.36 -14.55 -4.81
N PHE A 173 -4.08 -13.93 -5.75
CA PHE A 173 -4.99 -14.66 -6.62
C PHE A 173 -4.28 -15.62 -7.58
N SER A 174 -3.08 -15.26 -8.06
CA SER A 174 -2.25 -16.16 -8.88
C SER A 174 -1.88 -17.42 -8.09
N TYR A 175 -1.49 -17.26 -6.83
CA TYR A 175 -1.15 -18.39 -5.96
C TYR A 175 -2.40 -19.23 -5.61
N ALA A 176 -3.54 -18.60 -5.35
CA ALA A 176 -4.82 -19.31 -5.15
C ALA A 176 -5.26 -20.10 -6.39
N ASN A 177 -5.16 -19.51 -7.59
CA ASN A 177 -5.44 -20.21 -8.85
C ASN A 177 -4.49 -21.38 -9.07
N PHE A 178 -3.19 -21.22 -8.76
CA PHE A 178 -2.22 -22.30 -8.84
C PHE A 178 -2.60 -23.45 -7.89
N VAL A 179 -2.93 -23.16 -6.63
CA VAL A 179 -3.37 -24.16 -5.64
C VAL A 179 -4.68 -24.84 -6.09
N SER A 180 -5.62 -24.08 -6.63
CA SER A 180 -6.87 -24.62 -7.19
C SER A 180 -6.60 -25.62 -8.30
N GLN A 181 -5.76 -25.26 -9.28
CA GLN A 181 -5.48 -26.09 -10.45
C GLN A 181 -4.74 -27.38 -10.11
N ILE A 182 -3.71 -27.33 -9.26
CA ILE A 182 -2.92 -28.53 -8.93
C ILE A 182 -3.67 -29.52 -8.03
N ASN A 183 -4.71 -29.07 -7.33
CA ASN A 183 -5.51 -29.89 -6.42
C ASN A 183 -6.92 -30.20 -6.98
N GLU A 184 -7.26 -29.69 -8.18
CA GLU A 184 -8.58 -29.86 -8.81
C GLU A 184 -9.76 -29.42 -7.91
N ILE A 185 -9.56 -28.34 -7.16
CA ILE A 185 -10.58 -27.75 -6.26
C ILE A 185 -11.03 -26.38 -6.78
N THR A 186 -12.17 -25.87 -6.30
CA THR A 186 -12.62 -24.51 -6.62
C THR A 186 -11.66 -23.45 -6.06
N ILE A 187 -11.63 -22.25 -6.65
CA ILE A 187 -10.81 -21.14 -6.15
C ILE A 187 -11.18 -20.78 -4.70
N GLU A 188 -12.47 -20.79 -4.39
CA GLU A 188 -12.97 -20.55 -3.03
C GLU A 188 -12.39 -21.57 -2.03
N ALA A 189 -12.41 -22.86 -2.37
CA ALA A 189 -11.81 -23.90 -1.54
C ALA A 189 -10.28 -23.75 -1.44
N ALA A 190 -9.61 -23.26 -2.48
CA ALA A 190 -8.18 -23.03 -2.47
C ALA A 190 -7.75 -22.00 -1.41
N PHE A 191 -8.56 -20.95 -1.15
CA PHE A 191 -8.27 -19.98 -0.08
C PHE A 191 -8.27 -20.58 1.33
N SER A 192 -8.90 -21.74 1.53
CA SER A 192 -8.87 -22.48 2.79
C SER A 192 -7.84 -23.62 2.80
N HIS A 193 -7.08 -23.78 1.71
CA HIS A 193 -6.13 -24.89 1.56
C HIS A 193 -4.84 -24.63 2.35
N PRO A 194 -4.23 -25.65 2.99
CA PRO A 194 -3.01 -25.47 3.80
C PRO A 194 -1.84 -24.77 3.09
N LEU A 195 -1.73 -24.91 1.77
CA LEU A 195 -0.70 -24.19 0.98
C LEU A 195 -0.86 -22.66 1.06
N ILE A 196 -2.08 -22.13 1.01
CA ILE A 196 -2.34 -20.70 1.22
C ILE A 196 -1.90 -20.29 2.62
N ASN A 197 -2.22 -21.09 3.64
CA ASN A 197 -1.81 -20.80 5.02
C ASN A 197 -0.28 -20.73 5.15
N THR A 198 0.49 -21.55 4.42
CA THR A 198 1.97 -21.45 4.44
C THR A 198 2.46 -20.11 3.90
N MET A 199 1.86 -19.61 2.82
CA MET A 199 2.16 -18.31 2.25
C MET A 199 1.80 -17.17 3.22
N GLU A 200 0.63 -17.25 3.85
CA GLU A 200 0.21 -16.28 4.86
C GLU A 200 1.19 -16.21 6.04
N ILE A 201 1.63 -17.36 6.57
CA ILE A 201 2.64 -17.43 7.64
C ILE A 201 3.95 -16.76 7.20
N LEU A 202 4.41 -17.01 5.97
CA LEU A 202 5.61 -16.36 5.44
C LEU A 202 5.44 -14.82 5.37
N PHE A 203 4.28 -14.33 4.97
CA PHE A 203 3.97 -12.91 4.96
C PHE A 203 3.85 -12.30 6.35
N LEU A 204 3.28 -13.02 7.31
CA LEU A 204 3.25 -12.60 8.71
C LEU A 204 4.67 -12.42 9.27
N ILE A 205 5.53 -13.42 9.08
CA ILE A 205 6.93 -13.37 9.51
C ILE A 205 7.66 -12.20 8.83
N SER A 206 7.50 -12.06 7.52
CA SER A 206 8.12 -10.99 6.73
C SER A 206 7.62 -9.60 7.15
N GLY A 207 6.33 -9.48 7.50
CA GLY A 207 5.72 -8.25 7.99
C GLY A 207 6.27 -7.86 9.35
N ILE A 208 6.33 -8.80 10.30
CA ILE A 208 6.89 -8.58 11.64
C ILE A 208 8.36 -8.15 11.55
N PHE A 209 9.14 -8.84 10.71
CA PHE A 209 10.53 -8.49 10.44
C PHE A 209 10.64 -7.07 9.86
N SER A 210 9.81 -6.74 8.86
CA SER A 210 9.78 -5.43 8.22
C SER A 210 9.46 -4.28 9.18
N ILE A 211 8.48 -4.48 10.07
CA ILE A 211 8.15 -3.51 11.14
C ILE A 211 9.31 -3.38 12.12
N SER A 212 9.90 -4.50 12.54
CA SER A 212 11.03 -4.51 13.48
C SER A 212 12.22 -3.72 12.94
N VAL A 213 12.60 -3.95 11.68
CA VAL A 213 13.65 -3.18 11.00
C VAL A 213 13.31 -1.69 10.96
N LEU A 214 12.06 -1.34 10.67
CA LEU A 214 11.61 0.06 10.61
C LEU A 214 11.73 0.74 11.98
N LEU A 215 11.30 0.08 13.05
CA LEU A 215 11.38 0.58 14.42
C LEU A 215 12.84 0.74 14.87
N ILE A 216 13.69 -0.27 14.67
CA ILE A 216 15.12 -0.21 15.01
C ILE A 216 15.79 0.97 14.28
N THR A 217 15.55 1.10 12.97
CA THR A 217 16.10 2.19 12.16
C THR A 217 15.64 3.55 12.69
N TYR A 218 14.36 3.69 13.03
CA TYR A 218 13.80 4.92 13.59
C TYR A 218 14.48 5.29 14.92
N PHE A 219 14.58 4.34 15.87
CA PHE A 219 15.19 4.60 17.16
C PHE A 219 16.69 4.93 17.07
N ASN A 220 17.42 4.24 16.18
CA ASN A 220 18.83 4.54 15.93
C ASN A 220 19.02 5.97 15.38
N SER A 221 18.20 6.38 14.41
CA SER A 221 18.27 7.74 13.84
C SER A 221 18.01 8.83 14.89
N LYS A 222 17.07 8.59 15.82
CA LYS A 222 16.75 9.51 16.92
C LYS A 222 17.89 9.60 17.94
N LYS A 223 18.57 8.48 18.21
CA LYS A 223 19.76 8.44 19.08
C LYS A 223 20.91 9.24 18.47
N GLU A 224 21.19 9.04 17.18
CA GLU A 224 22.22 9.80 16.47
C GLU A 224 21.94 11.31 16.44
N GLN A 225 20.66 11.71 16.26
CA GLN A 225 20.29 13.13 16.32
C GLN A 225 20.54 13.73 17.70
N LYS A 226 20.23 13.02 18.79
CA LYS A 226 20.52 13.49 20.15
C LYS A 226 22.02 13.67 20.39
N LEU A 227 22.84 12.71 19.95
CA LEU A 227 24.29 12.76 20.08
C LEU A 227 24.97 13.87 19.26
N LYS A 228 24.28 14.45 18.26
CA LYS A 228 24.77 15.60 17.49
C LYS A 228 24.41 16.95 18.12
N ILE A 229 23.52 16.96 19.11
CA ILE A 229 23.03 18.16 19.79
C ILE A 229 23.73 18.35 21.15
N GLU A 230 24.30 17.26 21.70
CA GLU A 230 25.23 17.25 22.86
C GLU A 230 26.68 17.48 22.41
#